data_AF-A0AAV4BCT4-F1
#
_entry.id   AF-A0AAV4BCT4-F1
#
_cell.length_a   1.000
_cell.length_b   1.000
_cell.length_c   1.000
_cell.angle_alpha   90.00
_cell.angle_beta   90.00
_cell.angle_gamma   90.00
#
_symmetry.space_group_name_H-M   'P 1'
#
loop_
_entity.id
_entity.type
_entity.pdbx_description
1 polymer ?
#
loop_
_entity_poly.entity_id
_entity_poly.type
_entity_poly.pdbx_seq_one_letter_code
_entity_poly.pdbx_strand_id
1 'polypeptide(L)'
;MKDFSAKGRGFWAPWQRDCNERGSSFIFNEGKIVQTWIPKDLDQLLKHGDWLSVNYGRTDECPLISEIPKAIWLKGRQFEIKIESSEYGSFESADFPFDKHRLEHLLKKYKYFIITIGNSNAAYSCAIIVGENEFYYVFDPHSRNKKGLADPCGRATLTAHHKDQLVNFFENLAKSLSASVFEIMSVALAQILNASILEETSVPSDATDILTCFESDPSSSDDIP
;
A
#
# COMPACT_ATOMS: atom_id res chain seq x y z
N MET A 1 -18.25 2.36 -11.25
CA MET A 1 -17.66 1.58 -10.15
C MET A 1 -16.72 0.56 -10.78
N LYS A 2 -15.40 0.76 -10.66
CA LYS A 2 -14.40 -0.22 -11.11
C LYS A 2 -14.02 -1.02 -9.86
N ASP A 3 -14.65 -2.18 -9.67
CA ASP A 3 -14.29 -3.10 -8.59
C ASP A 3 -13.58 -4.29 -9.23
N PHE A 4 -12.29 -4.42 -8.95
CA PHE A 4 -11.53 -5.58 -9.39
C PHE A 4 -10.66 -6.12 -8.24
N SER A 5 -10.35 -7.41 -8.33
CA SER A 5 -9.74 -8.18 -7.25
C SER A 5 -8.66 -9.11 -7.80
N ALA A 6 -7.55 -9.25 -7.08
CA ALA A 6 -6.34 -9.97 -7.54
C ALA A 6 -5.91 -11.08 -6.54
N LYS A 7 -5.23 -12.14 -7.00
CA LYS A 7 -4.90 -13.33 -6.19
C LYS A 7 -3.41 -13.29 -5.80
N GLY A 8 -3.13 -12.98 -4.54
CA GLY A 8 -1.83 -13.30 -3.91
C GLY A 8 -1.72 -14.80 -3.60
N ARG A 9 -0.51 -15.37 -3.68
CA ARG A 9 -0.27 -16.76 -3.24
C ARG A 9 -0.34 -16.80 -1.71
N GLY A 10 -1.31 -17.53 -1.19
CA GLY A 10 -1.53 -17.70 0.25
C GLY A 10 -0.40 -18.49 0.90
N PHE A 11 0.45 -17.81 1.65
CA PHE A 11 1.15 -18.41 2.77
C PHE A 11 0.44 -17.94 4.05
N TRP A 12 -0.04 -18.93 4.82
CA TRP A 12 -0.83 -18.74 6.03
C TRP A 12 0.07 -18.28 7.18
N ALA A 13 0.27 -16.97 7.31
CA ALA A 13 0.76 -16.31 8.52
C ALA A 13 -0.30 -15.30 9.01
N PRO A 14 -0.36 -14.96 10.30
CA PRO A 14 -1.52 -14.31 10.90
C PRO A 14 -1.79 -12.97 10.23
N TRP A 15 -3.04 -12.81 9.79
CA TRP A 15 -3.68 -11.74 9.04
C TRP A 15 -3.38 -10.27 9.44
N GLN A 16 -2.58 -10.05 10.48
CA GLN A 16 -2.22 -8.74 11.01
C GLN A 16 -0.78 -8.33 10.72
N ARG A 17 0.16 -9.25 10.45
CA ARG A 17 1.60 -8.93 10.61
C ARG A 17 2.24 -8.10 9.48
N ASP A 18 1.77 -8.23 8.24
CA ASP A 18 2.40 -7.58 7.06
C ASP A 18 1.56 -6.43 6.46
N CYS A 19 0.64 -5.86 7.25
CA CYS A 19 -0.37 -4.93 6.72
C CYS A 19 0.24 -3.60 6.26
N ASN A 20 1.32 -3.13 6.91
CA ASN A 20 1.99 -1.88 6.55
C ASN A 20 2.83 -2.02 5.29
N GLU A 21 3.61 -3.10 5.13
CA GLU A 21 4.44 -3.32 3.95
C GLU A 21 3.59 -3.52 2.70
N ARG A 22 2.52 -4.32 2.81
CA ARG A 22 1.56 -4.47 1.72
C ARG A 22 0.77 -3.18 1.51
N GLY A 23 0.41 -2.46 2.57
CA GLY A 23 -0.26 -1.16 2.50
C GLY A 23 0.60 -0.07 1.87
N SER A 24 1.93 -0.15 1.97
CA SER A 24 2.88 0.79 1.37
C SER A 24 3.37 0.37 0.00
N SER A 25 3.06 -0.84 -0.44
CA SER A 25 3.51 -1.35 -1.74
C SER A 25 3.02 -0.53 -2.93
N PHE A 26 1.95 0.27 -2.79
CA PHE A 26 1.47 1.16 -3.86
C PHE A 26 2.57 2.11 -4.39
N ILE A 27 3.57 2.41 -3.55
CA ILE A 27 4.77 3.18 -3.86
C ILE A 27 5.50 2.62 -5.10
N PHE A 28 5.38 1.32 -5.37
CA PHE A 28 6.01 0.65 -6.51
C PHE A 28 5.29 0.88 -7.86
N ASN A 29 4.10 1.48 -7.86
CA ASN A 29 3.38 1.91 -9.07
C ASN A 29 3.45 3.43 -9.32
N GLU A 30 4.47 4.09 -8.76
CA GLU A 30 4.80 5.48 -9.08
C GLU A 30 4.86 5.71 -10.61
N GLY A 31 4.32 6.85 -11.06
CA GLY A 31 4.24 7.21 -12.48
C GLY A 31 3.03 6.66 -13.25
N LYS A 32 2.30 5.67 -12.72
CA LYS A 32 1.07 5.16 -13.36
C LYS A 32 -0.19 5.82 -12.78
N ILE A 33 -1.04 6.35 -13.65
CA ILE A 33 -2.34 6.93 -13.30
C ILE A 33 -3.22 5.83 -12.68
N VAL A 34 -3.66 6.00 -11.42
CA VAL A 34 -4.38 4.97 -10.65
C VAL A 34 -5.67 4.48 -11.33
N GLN A 35 -6.32 5.34 -12.11
CA GLN A 35 -7.53 5.02 -12.89
C GLN A 35 -7.29 4.00 -14.01
N THR A 36 -6.02 3.83 -14.41
CA THR A 36 -5.58 2.87 -15.43
C THR A 36 -5.12 1.55 -14.81
N TRP A 37 -5.15 1.41 -13.48
CA TRP A 37 -4.76 0.17 -12.83
C TRP A 37 -5.73 -0.96 -13.16
N ILE A 38 -5.16 -2.14 -13.37
CA ILE A 38 -5.82 -3.40 -13.67
C ILE A 38 -5.46 -4.43 -12.59
N PRO A 39 -6.14 -5.59 -12.51
CA PRO A 39 -5.84 -6.61 -11.49
C PRO A 39 -4.36 -7.00 -11.40
N LYS A 40 -3.67 -7.07 -12.55
CA LYS A 40 -2.24 -7.39 -12.60
C LYS A 40 -1.37 -6.36 -11.86
N ASP A 41 -1.79 -5.10 -11.82
CA ASP A 41 -1.09 -4.07 -11.04
C ASP A 41 -1.22 -4.35 -9.55
N LEU A 42 -2.42 -4.72 -9.07
CA LEU A 42 -2.64 -5.09 -7.67
C LEU A 42 -1.84 -6.34 -7.28
N ASP A 43 -1.76 -7.34 -8.16
CA ASP A 43 -0.91 -8.52 -7.93
C ASP A 43 0.57 -8.12 -7.80
N GLN A 44 1.05 -7.15 -8.60
CA GLN A 44 2.41 -6.62 -8.47
C GLN A 44 2.61 -5.88 -7.15
N LEU A 45 1.64 -5.06 -6.73
CA LEU A 45 1.67 -4.40 -5.43
C LEU A 45 1.80 -5.42 -4.29
N LEU A 46 0.97 -6.48 -4.29
CA LEU A 46 1.06 -7.53 -3.29
C LEU A 46 2.45 -8.21 -3.27
N LYS A 47 3.00 -8.53 -4.45
CA LYS A 47 4.35 -9.10 -4.56
C LYS A 47 5.43 -8.15 -4.01
N HIS A 48 5.32 -6.85 -4.26
CA HIS A 48 6.24 -5.86 -3.70
C HIS A 48 6.09 -5.74 -2.18
N GLY A 49 4.87 -5.82 -1.66
CA GLY A 49 4.60 -5.86 -0.22
C GLY A 49 5.20 -7.10 0.45
N ASP A 50 5.04 -8.28 -0.16
CA ASP A 50 5.66 -9.51 0.31
C ASP A 50 7.20 -9.41 0.30
N TRP A 51 7.77 -8.83 -0.75
CA TRP A 51 9.21 -8.59 -0.83
C TRP A 51 9.68 -7.62 0.26
N LEU A 52 8.95 -6.53 0.52
CA LEU A 52 9.26 -5.59 1.60
C LEU A 52 9.23 -6.28 2.96
N SER A 53 8.19 -7.08 3.25
CA SER A 53 8.08 -7.83 4.51
C SER A 53 9.24 -8.82 4.67
N VAL A 54 9.62 -9.56 3.63
CA VAL A 54 10.75 -10.52 3.70
C VAL A 54 12.10 -9.83 3.94
N ASN A 55 12.33 -8.67 3.32
CA ASN A 55 13.64 -8.01 3.36
C ASN A 55 13.79 -7.00 4.50
N TYR A 56 12.68 -6.47 5.02
CA TYR A 56 12.67 -5.37 5.99
C TYR A 56 11.65 -5.55 7.12
N GLY A 57 10.72 -6.49 7.00
CA GLY A 57 9.76 -6.80 8.05
C GLY A 57 10.43 -7.46 9.26
N ARG A 58 9.87 -7.21 10.44
CA ARG A 58 10.27 -7.86 11.69
C ARG A 58 9.38 -9.09 11.88
N THR A 59 9.93 -10.19 12.39
CA THR A 59 9.19 -11.46 12.50
C THR A 59 8.06 -11.44 13.54
N ASP A 60 8.08 -10.45 14.44
CA ASP A 60 7.31 -10.50 15.70
C ASP A 60 6.28 -9.37 15.86
N GLU A 61 6.35 -8.29 15.07
CA GLU A 61 5.48 -7.10 15.21
C GLU A 61 5.15 -6.49 13.84
N CYS A 62 3.97 -5.87 13.71
CA CYS A 62 3.62 -5.06 12.53
C CYS A 62 4.54 -3.83 12.50
N PRO A 63 5.41 -3.66 11.50
CA PRO A 63 6.36 -2.56 11.52
C PRO A 63 5.65 -1.23 11.40
N LEU A 64 6.11 -0.23 12.13
CA LEU A 64 5.66 1.14 11.98
C LEU A 64 6.05 1.66 10.59
N ILE A 65 5.31 2.63 10.07
CA ILE A 65 5.64 3.24 8.77
C ILE A 65 6.98 3.98 8.80
N SER A 66 7.40 4.45 9.98
CA SER A 66 8.75 4.98 10.22
C SER A 66 9.86 3.93 10.11
N GLU A 67 9.51 2.64 10.18
CA GLU A 67 10.43 1.49 10.05
C GLU A 67 10.47 0.94 8.62
N ILE A 68 9.60 1.40 7.73
CA ILE A 68 9.67 1.08 6.30
C ILE A 68 10.97 1.65 5.72
N PRO A 69 11.61 0.97 4.74
CA PRO A 69 12.83 1.44 4.13
C PRO A 69 12.73 2.88 3.65
N LYS A 70 13.63 3.73 4.13
CA LYS A 70 13.68 5.14 3.69
C LYS A 70 14.14 5.29 2.24
N ALA A 71 14.72 4.24 1.65
CA ALA A 71 15.04 4.22 0.23
C ALA A 71 14.76 2.83 -0.36
N ILE A 72 14.24 2.83 -1.58
CA ILE A 72 13.95 1.62 -2.35
C ILE A 72 14.52 1.75 -3.76
N TRP A 73 14.90 0.63 -4.37
CA TRP A 73 15.21 0.55 -5.79
C TRP A 73 13.96 0.12 -6.56
N LEU A 74 13.62 0.84 -7.63
CA LEU A 74 12.49 0.53 -8.48
C LEU A 74 12.89 0.78 -9.94
N LYS A 75 12.81 -0.27 -10.78
CA LYS A 75 13.11 -0.20 -12.23
C LYS A 75 14.47 0.46 -12.53
N GLY A 76 15.51 0.07 -11.78
CA GLY A 76 16.88 0.59 -11.94
C GLY A 76 17.08 2.02 -11.44
N ARG A 77 16.12 2.60 -10.70
CA ARG A 77 16.23 3.93 -10.08
C ARG A 77 16.08 3.82 -8.59
N GLN A 78 16.81 4.65 -7.86
CA GLN A 78 16.68 4.75 -6.42
C GLN A 78 15.70 5.86 -6.05
N PHE A 79 14.79 5.56 -5.14
CA PHE A 79 13.80 6.50 -4.61
C PHE A 79 13.93 6.57 -3.10
N GLU A 80 13.83 7.77 -2.55
CA GLU A 80 13.68 8.03 -1.13
C GLU A 80 12.18 8.10 -0.79
N ILE A 81 11.76 7.34 0.23
CA ILE A 81 10.43 7.42 0.82
C ILE A 81 10.46 8.49 1.91
N LYS A 82 9.70 9.56 1.71
CA LYS A 82 9.58 10.69 2.65
C LYS A 82 8.23 10.69 3.32
N ILE A 83 8.21 10.72 4.64
CA ILE A 83 7.00 11.02 5.41
C ILE A 83 6.83 12.54 5.43
N GLU A 84 5.76 13.04 4.82
CA GLU A 84 5.50 14.49 4.68
C GLU A 84 4.58 15.04 5.78
N SER A 85 3.78 14.17 6.39
CA SER A 85 2.88 14.46 7.51
C SER A 85 2.51 13.17 8.22
N SER A 86 2.27 13.25 9.53
CA SER A 86 1.61 12.20 10.32
C SER A 86 0.55 12.86 11.19
N GLU A 87 -0.63 12.28 11.16
CA GLU A 87 -1.80 12.77 11.87
C GLU A 87 -2.52 11.60 12.54
N TYR A 88 -2.71 11.68 13.85
CA TYR A 88 -3.46 10.70 14.62
C TYR A 88 -4.83 11.26 15.03
N GLY A 89 -5.75 10.34 15.36
CA GLY A 89 -7.05 10.72 15.89
C GLY A 89 -7.89 9.53 16.30
N SER A 90 -9.17 9.81 16.52
CA SER A 90 -10.17 8.84 16.96
C SER A 90 -11.44 8.96 16.13
N PHE A 91 -12.10 7.82 15.92
CA PHE A 91 -13.44 7.77 15.33
C PHE A 91 -14.56 8.05 16.35
N GLU A 92 -14.24 8.06 17.65
CA GLU A 92 -15.22 8.17 18.74
C GLU A 92 -15.04 9.44 19.59
N SER A 93 -13.81 9.98 19.68
CA SER A 93 -13.54 11.20 20.45
C SER A 93 -13.83 12.47 19.64
N ALA A 94 -14.41 13.46 20.33
CA ALA A 94 -14.62 14.80 19.80
C ALA A 94 -13.36 15.67 19.80
N ASP A 95 -12.30 15.28 20.53
CA ASP A 95 -11.07 16.08 20.63
C ASP A 95 -10.23 15.98 19.36
N PHE A 96 -10.20 14.80 18.74
CA PHE A 96 -9.44 14.52 17.51
C PHE A 96 -10.25 13.63 16.55
N PRO A 97 -11.39 14.11 16.04
CA PRO A 97 -12.28 13.29 15.23
C PRO A 97 -11.65 12.95 13.87
N PHE A 98 -12.05 11.81 13.32
CA PHE A 98 -11.90 11.53 11.90
C PHE A 98 -12.93 12.34 11.10
N ASP A 99 -12.69 13.64 10.94
CA ASP A 99 -13.64 14.54 10.29
C ASP A 99 -13.29 14.86 8.83
N LYS A 100 -14.34 15.20 8.09
CA LYS A 100 -14.29 15.54 6.67
C LYS A 100 -13.37 16.72 6.38
N HIS A 101 -13.40 17.80 7.16
CA HIS A 101 -12.62 19.00 6.87
C HIS A 101 -11.12 18.75 7.00
N ARG A 102 -10.72 17.99 8.01
CA ARG A 102 -9.33 17.60 8.24
C ARG A 102 -8.81 16.69 7.13
N LEU A 103 -9.56 15.63 6.80
CA LEU A 103 -9.21 14.73 5.70
C LEU A 103 -9.12 15.49 4.37
N GLU A 104 -10.03 16.42 4.11
CA GLU A 104 -9.99 17.27 2.91
C GLU A 104 -8.74 18.14 2.82
N HIS A 105 -8.31 18.72 3.93
CA HIS A 105 -7.11 19.54 3.97
C HIS A 105 -5.87 18.71 3.57
N LEU A 106 -5.77 17.49 4.12
CA LEU A 106 -4.72 16.53 3.78
C LEU A 106 -4.76 16.14 2.30
N LEU A 107 -5.92 15.68 1.81
CA LEU A 107 -6.10 15.17 0.45
C LEU A 107 -5.89 16.24 -0.65
N LYS A 108 -5.96 17.53 -0.31
CA LYS A 108 -5.61 18.63 -1.22
C LYS A 108 -4.11 18.90 -1.30
N LYS A 109 -3.36 18.53 -0.25
CA LYS A 109 -1.95 18.86 -0.09
C LYS A 109 -1.04 17.74 -0.55
N TYR A 110 -1.41 16.48 -0.33
CA TYR A 110 -0.56 15.33 -0.60
C TYR A 110 -1.23 14.32 -1.53
N LYS A 111 -0.43 13.53 -2.25
CA LYS A 111 -0.91 12.60 -3.28
C LYS A 111 -1.16 11.19 -2.75
N TYR A 112 -0.33 10.75 -1.81
CA TYR A 112 -0.37 9.39 -1.31
C TYR A 112 -0.38 9.36 0.20
N PHE A 113 -1.15 8.43 0.74
CA PHE A 113 -1.28 8.24 2.17
C PHE A 113 -1.28 6.76 2.51
N ILE A 114 -0.84 6.46 3.72
CA ILE A 114 -1.11 5.21 4.39
C ILE A 114 -1.97 5.56 5.59
N ILE A 115 -3.09 4.86 5.74
CA ILE A 115 -3.94 4.97 6.92
C ILE A 115 -3.92 3.65 7.66
N THR A 116 -3.64 3.74 8.95
CA THR A 116 -3.64 2.62 9.90
C THR A 116 -4.81 2.82 10.87
N ILE A 117 -5.66 1.81 11.01
CA ILE A 117 -6.83 1.81 11.89
C ILE A 117 -6.63 0.74 12.96
N GLY A 118 -6.91 1.09 14.21
CA GLY A 118 -6.71 0.21 15.35
C GLY A 118 -5.43 0.52 16.12
N ASN A 119 -5.01 -0.40 16.98
CA ASN A 119 -3.92 -0.20 17.93
C ASN A 119 -2.84 -1.28 17.78
N SER A 120 -1.83 -1.24 18.65
CA SER A 120 -0.70 -2.17 18.67
C SER A 120 -1.07 -3.65 18.69
N ASN A 121 -2.27 -4.01 19.18
CA ASN A 121 -2.72 -5.41 19.26
C ASN A 121 -3.47 -5.86 18.00
N ALA A 122 -4.05 -4.92 17.25
CA ALA A 122 -4.80 -5.17 16.03
C ALA A 122 -4.79 -3.91 15.17
N ALA A 123 -3.84 -3.86 14.24
CA ALA A 123 -3.69 -2.77 13.29
C ALA A 123 -4.11 -3.20 11.89
N TYR A 124 -4.73 -2.27 11.19
CA TYR A 124 -5.24 -2.46 9.85
C TYR A 124 -4.79 -1.33 8.95
N SER A 125 -4.05 -1.65 7.89
CA SER A 125 -3.44 -0.62 7.05
C SER A 125 -3.84 -0.70 5.59
N CYS A 126 -4.16 0.44 5.00
CA CYS A 126 -4.44 0.56 3.57
C CYS A 126 -3.85 1.85 3.00
N ALA A 127 -3.72 1.90 1.68
CA ALA A 127 -3.26 3.09 1.00
C ALA A 127 -4.43 3.93 0.53
N ILE A 128 -4.27 5.26 0.58
CA ILE A 128 -5.13 6.21 -0.11
C ILE A 128 -4.31 6.88 -1.19
N ILE A 129 -4.81 6.85 -2.42
CA ILE A 129 -4.18 7.46 -3.59
C ILE A 129 -5.15 8.52 -4.13
N VAL A 130 -4.69 9.77 -4.18
CA VAL A 130 -5.46 10.87 -4.76
C VAL A 130 -5.43 10.73 -6.28
N GLY A 131 -6.61 10.51 -6.86
CA GLY A 131 -6.83 10.48 -8.29
C GLY A 131 -7.23 11.84 -8.85
N GLU A 132 -7.61 11.85 -10.12
CA GLU A 132 -8.12 13.04 -10.81
C GLU A 132 -9.63 13.21 -10.55
N ASN A 133 -10.15 14.41 -10.79
CA ASN A 133 -11.58 14.73 -10.72
C ASN A 133 -12.22 14.41 -9.36
N GLU A 134 -11.52 14.70 -8.26
CA GLU A 134 -12.00 14.49 -6.88
C GLU A 134 -12.36 13.03 -6.54
N PHE A 135 -11.69 12.07 -7.19
CA PHE A 135 -11.74 10.66 -6.83
C PHE A 135 -10.54 10.25 -5.99
N TYR A 136 -10.82 9.46 -4.95
CA TYR A 136 -9.84 8.89 -4.04
C TYR A 136 -9.89 7.38 -4.14
N TYR A 137 -8.72 6.76 -4.26
CA TYR A 137 -8.60 5.32 -4.44
C TYR A 137 -8.04 4.70 -3.17
N VAL A 138 -8.78 3.74 -2.62
CA VAL A 138 -8.32 2.98 -1.45
C VAL A 138 -7.82 1.64 -1.94
N PHE A 139 -6.51 1.43 -1.85
CA PHE A 139 -5.91 0.12 -2.03
C PHE A 139 -5.87 -0.61 -0.70
N ASP A 140 -6.64 -1.68 -0.62
CA ASP A 140 -6.73 -2.55 0.54
C ASP A 140 -6.02 -3.87 0.23
N PRO A 141 -4.85 -4.15 0.84
CA PRO A 141 -4.10 -5.36 0.58
C PRO A 141 -4.70 -6.60 1.27
N HIS A 142 -5.67 -6.42 2.17
CA HIS A 142 -6.21 -7.53 2.93
C HIS A 142 -7.16 -8.35 2.08
N SER A 143 -7.36 -9.60 2.49
CA SER A 143 -8.28 -10.49 1.80
C SER A 143 -9.71 -10.05 2.07
N ARG A 144 -10.31 -9.43 1.05
CA ARG A 144 -11.69 -8.94 1.06
C ARG A 144 -12.56 -9.69 0.07
N ASN A 145 -13.82 -9.89 0.44
CA ASN A 145 -14.82 -10.32 -0.52
C ASN A 145 -15.32 -9.13 -1.36
N LYS A 146 -16.25 -9.41 -2.28
CA LYS A 146 -16.84 -8.40 -3.19
C LYS A 146 -17.58 -7.26 -2.47
N LYS A 147 -17.83 -7.38 -1.17
CA LYS A 147 -18.47 -6.35 -0.32
C LYS A 147 -17.45 -5.56 0.51
N GLY A 148 -16.14 -5.79 0.33
CA GLY A 148 -15.10 -5.14 1.12
C GLY A 148 -14.98 -5.68 2.56
N LEU A 149 -15.59 -6.83 2.87
CA LEU A 149 -15.50 -7.46 4.19
C LEU A 149 -14.36 -8.49 4.23
N ALA A 150 -13.77 -8.69 5.41
CA ALA A 150 -12.74 -9.71 5.62
C ALA A 150 -13.24 -11.11 5.20
N ASP A 151 -12.47 -11.81 4.38
CA ASP A 151 -12.82 -13.12 3.84
C ASP A 151 -11.56 -13.99 3.71
N PRO A 152 -11.52 -15.23 4.24
CA PRO A 152 -10.35 -16.11 4.13
C PRO A 152 -9.92 -16.46 2.70
N CYS A 153 -10.85 -16.39 1.74
CA CYS A 153 -10.63 -16.62 0.31
C CYS A 153 -10.81 -15.32 -0.52
N GLY A 154 -10.84 -14.19 0.16
CA GLY A 154 -10.89 -12.87 -0.42
C GLY A 154 -9.62 -12.49 -1.18
N ARG A 155 -9.57 -11.23 -1.57
CA ARG A 155 -8.56 -10.66 -2.47
C ARG A 155 -8.29 -9.22 -2.09
N ALA A 156 -7.10 -8.73 -2.43
CA ALA A 156 -6.83 -7.31 -2.35
C ALA A 156 -7.77 -6.55 -3.30
N THR A 157 -8.15 -5.35 -2.90
CA THR A 157 -9.12 -4.52 -3.63
C THR A 157 -8.58 -3.12 -3.85
N LEU A 158 -9.03 -2.50 -4.93
CA LEU A 158 -8.89 -1.07 -5.18
C LEU A 158 -10.29 -0.52 -5.35
N THR A 159 -10.72 0.32 -4.42
CA THR A 159 -12.06 0.94 -4.43
C THR A 159 -11.94 2.43 -4.69
N ALA A 160 -12.89 2.99 -5.43
CA ALA A 160 -12.91 4.41 -5.78
C ALA A 160 -14.05 5.12 -5.07
N HIS A 161 -13.73 6.23 -4.41
CA HIS A 161 -14.65 6.99 -3.58
C HIS A 161 -14.59 8.46 -3.92
N HIS A 162 -15.74 9.12 -3.93
CA HIS A 162 -15.77 10.57 -3.75
C HIS A 162 -15.47 10.92 -2.29
N LYS A 163 -15.12 12.17 -2.07
CA LYS A 163 -14.80 12.77 -0.76
C LYS A 163 -15.70 12.32 0.39
N ASP A 164 -17.01 12.48 0.21
CA ASP A 164 -18.01 12.17 1.25
C ASP A 164 -18.20 10.66 1.45
N GLN A 165 -17.88 9.87 0.43
CA GLN A 165 -17.92 8.41 0.50
C GLN A 165 -16.70 7.87 1.24
N LEU A 166 -15.53 8.52 1.09
CA LEU A 166 -14.29 8.10 1.72
C LEU A 166 -14.35 8.21 3.26
N VAL A 167 -14.92 9.29 3.78
CA VAL A 167 -15.09 9.46 5.24
C VAL A 167 -15.99 8.35 5.80
N ASN A 168 -17.17 8.20 5.20
CA ASN A 168 -18.12 7.14 5.58
C ASN A 168 -17.52 5.74 5.44
N PHE A 169 -16.70 5.51 4.41
CA PHE A 169 -16.01 4.23 4.21
C PHE A 169 -15.10 3.91 5.41
N PHE A 170 -14.27 4.84 5.84
CA PHE A 170 -13.35 4.61 6.96
C PHE A 170 -14.06 4.51 8.32
N GLU A 171 -15.11 5.30 8.55
CA GLU A 171 -15.95 5.14 9.76
C GLU A 171 -16.61 3.76 9.82
N ASN A 172 -17.16 3.28 8.71
CA ASN A 172 -17.79 1.95 8.65
C ASN A 172 -16.75 0.84 8.79
N LEU A 173 -15.57 1.00 8.19
CA LEU A 173 -14.46 0.07 8.35
C LEU A 173 -14.02 0.01 9.82
N ALA A 174 -13.80 1.15 10.47
CA ALA A 174 -13.42 1.23 11.89
C ALA A 174 -14.45 0.51 12.77
N LYS A 175 -15.75 0.74 12.56
CA LYS A 175 -16.84 0.02 13.24
C LYS A 175 -16.76 -1.49 13.02
N SER A 176 -16.53 -1.94 11.79
CA SER A 176 -16.42 -3.37 11.47
C SER A 176 -15.22 -4.06 12.13
N LEU A 177 -14.16 -3.29 12.39
CA LEU A 177 -12.93 -3.74 13.05
C LEU A 177 -13.00 -3.58 14.58
N SER A 178 -14.06 -2.99 15.13
CA SER A 178 -14.13 -2.56 16.53
C SER A 178 -12.93 -1.68 16.94
N ALA A 179 -12.50 -0.81 16.03
CA ALA A 179 -11.36 0.09 16.20
C ALA A 179 -11.85 1.52 16.43
N SER A 180 -11.22 2.21 17.39
CA SER A 180 -11.59 3.58 17.79
C SER A 180 -10.57 4.65 17.43
N VAL A 181 -9.38 4.25 16.96
CA VAL A 181 -8.27 5.16 16.65
C VAL A 181 -7.72 4.93 15.24
N PHE A 182 -7.11 5.97 14.69
CA PHE A 182 -6.41 5.92 13.42
C PHE A 182 -5.13 6.75 13.46
N GLU A 183 -4.24 6.43 12.52
CA GLU A 183 -3.13 7.26 12.10
C GLU A 183 -3.16 7.37 10.57
N ILE A 184 -3.03 8.57 10.03
CA ILE A 184 -2.87 8.83 8.60
C ILE A 184 -1.52 9.51 8.37
N MET A 185 -0.71 8.92 7.50
CA MET A 185 0.58 9.45 7.09
C MET A 185 0.57 9.74 5.61
N SER A 186 1.01 10.95 5.23
CA SER A 186 1.27 11.27 3.83
C SER A 186 2.70 10.90 3.47
N VAL A 187 2.87 10.26 2.31
CA VAL A 187 4.18 9.81 1.83
C VAL A 187 4.46 10.32 0.42
N ALA A 188 5.71 10.72 0.19
CA ALA A 188 6.22 11.10 -1.12
C ALA A 188 7.40 10.23 -1.52
N LEU A 189 7.56 10.08 -2.83
CA LEU A 189 8.74 9.49 -3.45
C LEU A 189 9.58 10.58 -4.06
N ALA A 190 10.80 10.73 -3.58
CA ALA A 190 11.79 11.60 -4.19
C ALA A 190 12.81 10.74 -4.92
N GLN A 191 12.92 10.89 -6.24
CA GLN A 191 13.99 10.21 -6.99
C GLN A 191 15.35 10.73 -6.52
N ILE A 192 16.22 9.82 -6.10
CA ILE A 192 17.61 10.17 -5.77
C ILE A 192 18.37 10.26 -7.10
N LEU A 193 18.74 11.47 -7.47
CA LEU A 193 19.60 11.71 -8.62
C LEU A 193 21.05 11.48 -8.20
N ASN A 194 21.65 10.39 -8.68
CA ASN A 194 23.09 10.21 -8.52
C ASN A 194 23.80 11.22 -9.42
N ALA A 195 24.32 12.28 -8.81
CA ALA A 195 25.11 13.30 -9.49
C ALA A 195 26.55 12.79 -9.76
N SER A 196 26.70 11.72 -10.53
CA SER A 196 27.97 11.28 -11.12
C SER A 196 27.83 9.94 -11.84
N ILE A 197 27.68 9.96 -13.18
CA ILE A 197 28.38 9.05 -14.11
C ILE A 197 28.55 9.78 -15.46
N LEU A 198 29.60 10.59 -15.57
CA LEU A 198 30.42 10.61 -16.78
C LEU A 198 31.74 9.95 -16.39
N GLU A 199 31.72 8.63 -16.25
CA GLU A 199 32.91 7.78 -16.40
C GLU A 199 32.44 6.32 -16.40
N GLU A 200 32.70 5.63 -17.51
CA GLU A 200 32.61 4.18 -17.61
C GLU A 200 33.46 3.57 -16.49
N THR A 201 32.86 2.84 -15.54
CA THR A 201 33.50 1.68 -14.90
C THR A 201 32.53 0.95 -13.96
N SER A 202 32.40 -0.35 -14.24
CA SER A 202 31.94 -1.46 -13.38
C SER A 202 30.72 -1.24 -12.47
N VAL A 203 29.59 -1.81 -12.92
CA VAL A 203 28.42 -2.16 -12.11
C VAL A 203 28.87 -3.01 -10.89
N PRO A 204 28.50 -2.66 -9.65
CA PRO A 204 28.71 -3.52 -8.49
C PRO A 204 27.94 -4.84 -8.67
N SER A 205 28.61 -5.99 -8.48
CA SER A 205 28.01 -7.32 -8.72
C SER A 205 26.80 -7.64 -7.84
N ASP A 206 26.57 -6.87 -6.77
CA ASP A 206 25.47 -7.06 -5.82
C ASP A 206 24.20 -6.27 -6.19
N ALA A 207 24.17 -5.63 -7.37
CA ALA A 207 23.00 -4.92 -7.89
C ALA A 207 22.12 -5.78 -8.83
N THR A 208 22.33 -7.09 -8.85
CA THR A 208 21.39 -8.09 -9.38
C THR A 208 20.36 -8.39 -8.28
N ASP A 209 19.04 -8.29 -8.39
CA ASP A 209 18.14 -8.04 -9.49
C ASP A 209 16.73 -7.81 -8.89
N ILE A 210 16.08 -6.68 -9.15
CA ILE A 210 14.62 -6.57 -8.96
C ILE A 210 13.88 -7.09 -10.21
N LEU A 211 14.60 -7.29 -11.31
CA LEU A 211 14.04 -7.69 -12.60
C LEU A 211 14.14 -9.19 -12.91
N THR A 212 15.17 -9.93 -12.49
CA THR A 212 15.32 -11.35 -12.88
C THR A 212 14.41 -12.32 -12.12
N CYS A 213 13.85 -11.94 -10.97
CA CYS A 213 12.88 -12.78 -10.25
C CYS A 213 11.48 -12.84 -10.90
N PHE A 214 11.20 -12.01 -11.91
CA PHE A 214 9.85 -11.89 -12.48
C PHE A 214 9.75 -12.15 -13.99
N GLU A 215 10.87 -12.40 -14.68
CA GLU A 215 10.91 -12.78 -16.09
C GLU A 215 11.28 -14.27 -16.29
N SER A 216 10.53 -15.17 -15.64
CA SER A 216 10.54 -16.58 -16.04
C SER A 216 9.22 -17.27 -15.70
N ASP A 217 8.23 -17.13 -16.59
CA ASP A 217 7.25 -18.19 -16.81
C ASP A 217 7.77 -19.04 -17.98
N PRO A 218 8.41 -20.20 -17.75
CA PRO A 218 8.46 -21.22 -18.78
C PRO A 218 7.06 -21.80 -18.91
N SER A 219 6.51 -21.71 -20.13
CA SER A 219 5.35 -22.47 -20.55
C SER A 219 5.50 -23.94 -20.16
N SER A 220 4.77 -24.38 -19.13
CA SER A 220 4.49 -25.79 -18.91
C SER A 220 3.08 -26.06 -19.42
N SER A 221 3.02 -26.42 -20.70
CA SER A 221 2.10 -27.44 -21.16
C SER A 221 2.27 -28.65 -20.26
N ASP A 222 1.22 -29.05 -19.55
CA ASP A 222 1.11 -30.44 -19.11
C ASP A 222 -0.35 -30.85 -19.16
N ASP A 223 -0.50 -32.02 -19.74
CA ASP A 223 -1.69 -32.61 -20.28
C ASP A 223 -2.67 -33.10 -19.20
N ILE A 224 -3.92 -33.08 -19.60
CA ILE A 224 -5.05 -33.75 -18.96
C ILE A 224 -4.84 -35.27 -19.07
N PRO A 225 -5.13 -36.02 -18.00
CA PRO A 225 -6.19 -37.02 -18.10
C PRO A 225 -7.35 -36.74 -17.14
#